data_AF-A0A7Y6E369-F1
#
_entry.id   AF-A0A7Y6E369-F1
#
_cell.length_a   1.000
_cell.length_b   1.000
_cell.length_c   1.000
_cell.angle_alpha   90.00
_cell.angle_beta   90.00
_cell.angle_gamma   90.00
#
_symmetry.space_group_name_H-M   'P 1'
#
loop_
_entity.id
_entity.type
_entity.pdbx_description
1 polymer ?
#
loop_
_entity_poly.entity_id
_entity_poly.type
_entity_poly.pdbx_seq_one_letter_code
_entity_poly.pdbx_strand_id
1 'polypeptide(L)'
;MSNVVLLSTRRLPPTYFDQVREDLGDQNLTIDVVGWVAPSAWVADKVNTFTLIGPGRMPAEPAPEPEPAESTDEAPDAVIAPEAVADPEAVVADEAKVAPAAAEVAAAGTTTPAPEPKPAAKPRPTGAKRVVKAVEWRARRARKVAGRMLPKAIKTSAPVKFLRGQRASSDLGKTYWERVLSRRDVLATIDQADVVIALDAGAIWAGWNLGQRKASTPVVLGLPAARRELDMMKTPTT
;
A
#
# COMPACT_ATOMS: atom_id res chain seq x y z
N MET A 1 1.56 -16.12 31.17
CA MET A 1 1.12 -15.83 29.80
C MET A 1 2.05 -14.74 29.30
N SER A 2 2.90 -15.04 28.33
CA SER A 2 3.96 -14.10 27.93
C SER A 2 3.40 -13.02 27.01
N ASN A 3 3.81 -11.77 27.25
CA ASN A 3 3.48 -10.63 26.40
C ASN A 3 4.64 -10.28 25.47
N VAL A 4 4.37 -10.28 24.16
CA VAL A 4 5.37 -10.05 23.12
C VAL A 4 4.97 -8.85 22.28
N VAL A 5 5.89 -7.89 22.15
CA VAL A 5 5.72 -6.72 21.29
C VAL A 5 6.47 -6.90 19.98
N LEU A 6 5.77 -6.83 18.85
CA LEU A 6 6.33 -6.91 17.51
C LEU A 6 6.52 -5.50 16.93
N LEU A 7 7.77 -5.18 16.56
CA LEU A 7 8.09 -3.95 15.83
C LEU A 7 8.23 -4.27 14.35
N SER A 8 7.41 -3.62 13.50
CA SER A 8 7.52 -3.77 12.05
C SER A 8 7.28 -2.49 11.28
N THR A 9 8.04 -2.32 10.20
CA THR A 9 7.82 -1.30 9.18
C THR A 9 7.14 -1.83 7.92
N ARG A 10 6.82 -3.12 7.86
CA ARG A 10 6.23 -3.78 6.71
C ARG A 10 4.74 -4.03 6.90
N ARG A 11 4.06 -4.30 5.79
CA ARG A 11 2.67 -4.75 5.77
C ARG A 11 2.62 -6.22 6.16
N LEU A 12 2.04 -6.52 7.33
CA LEU A 12 1.94 -7.88 7.87
C LEU A 12 0.60 -8.52 7.48
N PRO A 13 0.59 -9.74 6.94
CA PRO A 13 -0.64 -10.48 6.70
C PRO A 13 -1.17 -11.12 7.99
N PRO A 14 -2.49 -11.36 8.13
CA PRO A 14 -3.05 -12.01 9.31
C PRO A 14 -2.42 -13.37 9.62
N THR A 15 -2.16 -14.17 8.58
CA THR A 15 -1.53 -15.50 8.69
C THR A 15 -0.13 -15.45 9.30
N TYR A 16 0.54 -14.30 9.24
CA TYR A 16 1.84 -14.13 9.87
C TYR A 16 1.77 -14.22 11.39
N PHE A 17 0.68 -13.76 12.01
CA PHE A 17 0.54 -13.82 13.47
C PHE A 17 0.30 -15.25 13.98
N ASP A 18 -0.36 -16.09 13.18
CA ASP A 18 -0.48 -17.52 13.46
C ASP A 18 0.90 -18.20 13.39
N GLN A 19 1.69 -17.86 12.36
CA GLN A 19 3.06 -18.34 12.22
C GLN A 19 3.97 -17.87 13.38
N VAL A 20 3.82 -16.63 13.85
CA VAL A 20 4.57 -16.12 15.01
C VAL A 20 4.30 -16.97 16.26
N ARG A 21 3.03 -17.33 16.52
CA ARG A 21 2.67 -18.20 17.65
C ARG A 21 3.30 -19.58 17.54
N GLU A 22 3.26 -20.17 16.35
CA GLU A 22 3.88 -21.46 16.06
C GLU A 22 5.40 -21.40 16.25
N ASP A 23 6.07 -20.40 15.68
CA ASP A 23 7.52 -20.23 15.74
C ASP A 23 8.02 -20.00 17.18
N LEU A 24 7.27 -19.22 17.96
CA LEU A 24 7.56 -18.97 19.38
C LEU A 24 7.16 -20.15 20.29
N GLY A 25 6.41 -21.12 19.78
CA GLY A 25 6.01 -22.33 20.50
C GLY A 25 4.99 -22.11 21.62
N ASP A 26 4.21 -21.03 21.54
CA ASP A 26 3.15 -20.73 22.52
C ASP A 26 1.91 -20.14 21.80
N GLN A 27 0.82 -20.89 21.81
CA GLN A 27 -0.44 -20.45 21.18
C GLN A 27 -1.18 -19.39 22.01
N ASN A 28 -0.90 -19.33 23.31
CA ASN A 28 -1.58 -18.46 24.26
C ASN A 28 -0.80 -17.17 24.55
N LEU A 29 0.21 -16.84 23.74
CA LEU A 29 0.96 -15.61 23.93
C LEU A 29 0.14 -14.38 23.48
N THR A 30 0.28 -13.30 24.25
CA THR A 30 -0.30 -12.00 23.92
C THR A 30 0.61 -11.29 22.91
N ILE A 31 0.04 -10.90 21.77
CA ILE A 31 0.77 -10.18 20.71
C ILE A 31 0.29 -8.75 20.67
N ASP A 32 1.19 -7.82 20.96
CA ASP A 32 1.00 -6.40 20.65
C ASP A 32 1.91 -6.02 19.48
N VAL A 33 1.43 -5.17 18.57
CA VAL A 33 2.14 -4.81 17.34
C VAL A 33 2.27 -3.31 17.21
N VAL A 34 3.49 -2.82 16.99
CA VAL A 34 3.78 -1.43 16.68
C VAL A 34 4.19 -1.34 15.21
N GLY A 35 3.21 -1.06 14.36
CA GLY A 35 3.34 -1.08 12.90
C GLY A 35 3.55 0.30 12.29
N TRP A 36 4.46 0.42 11.33
CA TRP A 36 4.50 1.59 10.43
C TRP A 36 3.41 1.54 9.37
N VAL A 37 3.08 0.34 8.89
CA VAL A 37 2.11 0.12 7.82
C VAL A 37 0.96 -0.69 8.39
N ALA A 38 -0.26 -0.34 7.98
CA ALA A 38 -1.46 -1.09 8.34
C ALA A 38 -1.34 -2.57 7.90
N PRO A 39 -1.95 -3.52 8.63
CA PRO A 39 -1.95 -4.93 8.25
C PRO A 39 -2.65 -5.15 6.91
N SER A 40 -2.47 -6.33 6.29
CA SER A 40 -3.06 -6.58 4.98
C SER A 40 -4.57 -6.70 4.98
N ALA A 41 -5.14 -7.20 6.06
CA ALA A 41 -6.56 -7.31 6.33
C ALA A 41 -6.83 -7.02 7.81
N TRP A 42 -8.07 -7.23 8.24
CA TRP A 42 -8.45 -7.18 9.66
C TRP A 42 -7.67 -8.23 10.48
N VAL A 43 -7.28 -7.88 11.70
CA VAL A 43 -6.40 -8.71 12.58
C VAL A 43 -6.78 -8.65 14.05
N ALA A 44 -7.89 -8.00 14.42
CA ALA A 44 -8.24 -7.78 15.83
C ALA A 44 -8.50 -9.09 16.60
N ASP A 45 -8.84 -10.16 15.89
CA ASP A 45 -8.98 -11.53 16.39
C ASP A 45 -7.63 -12.24 16.64
N LYS A 46 -6.53 -11.71 16.09
CA LYS A 46 -5.20 -12.35 16.11
C LYS A 46 -4.20 -11.63 17.00
N VAL A 47 -4.38 -10.36 17.28
CA VAL A 47 -3.47 -9.55 18.10
C VAL A 47 -4.26 -8.82 19.16
N ASN A 48 -3.69 -8.64 20.34
CA ASN A 48 -4.33 -7.91 21.42
C ASN A 48 -4.44 -6.42 21.06
N THR A 49 -3.32 -5.81 20.66
CA THR A 49 -3.31 -4.43 20.18
C THR A 49 -2.48 -4.29 18.91
N PHE A 50 -2.99 -3.58 17.90
CA PHE A 50 -2.20 -3.12 16.76
C PHE A 50 -2.15 -1.59 16.74
N THR A 51 -1.00 -1.03 17.09
CA THR A 51 -0.75 0.40 17.08
C THR A 51 -0.09 0.82 15.77
N LEU A 52 -0.88 1.44 14.89
CA LEU A 52 -0.37 2.07 13.68
C LEU A 52 0.27 3.43 14.00
N ILE A 53 1.58 3.55 13.78
CA ILE A 53 2.36 4.78 14.04
C ILE A 53 2.81 5.50 12.76
N GLY A 54 2.73 4.82 11.62
CA GLY A 54 3.04 5.40 10.32
C GLY A 54 1.80 5.95 9.62
N PRO A 55 1.97 6.47 8.39
CA PRO A 55 0.89 7.10 7.65
C PRO A 55 -0.09 6.05 7.11
N GLY A 56 -1.39 6.29 7.30
CA GLY A 56 -2.45 5.41 6.82
C GLY A 56 -3.61 5.34 7.81
N ARG A 57 -4.56 4.45 7.53
CA ARG A 57 -5.63 4.07 8.44
C ARG A 57 -5.65 2.55 8.55
N MET A 58 -6.10 2.05 9.70
CA MET A 58 -6.32 0.61 9.90
C MET A 58 -7.38 0.11 8.90
N PRO A 59 -7.29 -1.15 8.44
CA PRO A 59 -8.34 -1.76 7.64
C PRO A 59 -9.65 -1.73 8.43
N ALA A 60 -10.77 -1.55 7.74
CA ALA A 60 -12.08 -1.65 8.37
C ALA A 60 -12.37 -3.11 8.74
N GLU A 61 -13.16 -3.28 9.80
CA GLU A 61 -13.73 -4.57 10.16
C GLU A 61 -14.53 -5.12 8.96
N PRO A 62 -14.35 -6.39 8.56
CA PRO A 62 -15.20 -6.97 7.55
C PRO A 62 -16.65 -6.83 8.04
N ALA A 63 -17.51 -6.24 7.21
CA ALA A 63 -18.93 -6.16 7.53
C ALA A 63 -19.43 -7.58 7.81
N PRO A 64 -20.24 -7.78 8.86
CA PRO A 64 -20.83 -9.09 9.10
C PRO A 64 -21.53 -9.52 7.82
N GLU A 65 -21.14 -10.69 7.31
CA GLU A 65 -21.76 -11.30 6.16
C GLU A 65 -23.27 -11.41 6.47
N PRO A 66 -24.16 -10.92 5.60
CA PRO A 66 -25.58 -10.97 5.89
C PRO A 66 -25.94 -12.45 6.08
N GLU A 67 -26.44 -12.80 7.27
CA GLU A 67 -27.02 -14.11 7.52
C GLU A 67 -28.00 -14.39 6.37
N PRO A 68 -27.93 -15.56 5.72
CA PRO A 68 -28.91 -15.91 4.71
C PRO A 68 -30.27 -15.87 5.40
N ALA A 69 -31.10 -14.91 4.99
CA ALA A 69 -32.48 -14.85 5.43
C ALA A 69 -33.08 -16.24 5.18
N GLU A 70 -33.43 -16.95 6.25
CA GLU A 70 -34.26 -18.14 6.15
C GLU A 70 -35.51 -17.71 5.38
N SER A 71 -35.60 -18.19 4.14
CA SER A 71 -36.78 -18.05 3.31
C SER A 71 -37.89 -18.82 3.99
N THR A 72 -38.73 -18.13 4.76
CA THR A 72 -39.97 -18.68 5.26
C THR A 72 -40.86 -18.98 4.05
N ASP A 73 -40.94 -20.26 3.75
CA ASP A 73 -41.88 -20.88 2.83
C ASP A 73 -43.29 -20.72 3.40
N GLU A 74 -44.04 -19.75 2.90
CA GLU A 74 -45.49 -19.71 3.09
C GLU A 74 -46.17 -18.97 1.92
N ALA A 75 -46.50 -19.72 0.87
CA ALA A 75 -47.62 -19.42 0.00
C ALA A 75 -48.73 -20.45 0.33
N PRO A 76 -50.04 -20.11 0.24
CA PRO A 76 -50.66 -20.09 -1.09
C PRO A 76 -51.81 -19.10 -1.33
N ASP A 77 -51.94 -18.77 -2.62
CA ASP A 77 -53.15 -18.55 -3.44
C ASP A 77 -54.25 -17.53 -3.07
N ALA A 78 -54.42 -16.52 -3.95
CA ALA A 78 -55.71 -16.17 -4.56
C ALA A 78 -55.52 -15.28 -5.82
N VAL A 79 -55.42 -15.95 -6.97
CA VAL A 79 -56.02 -15.65 -8.29
C VAL A 79 -56.81 -14.32 -8.43
N ILE A 80 -56.45 -13.51 -9.43
CA ILE A 80 -57.29 -13.09 -10.59
C ILE A 80 -56.40 -12.37 -11.63
N ALA A 81 -56.34 -12.93 -12.83
CA ALA A 81 -56.00 -12.29 -14.11
C ALA A 81 -57.24 -12.48 -15.04
N PRO A 82 -57.39 -11.85 -16.23
CA PRO A 82 -56.34 -11.25 -17.08
C PRO A 82 -56.76 -10.00 -17.92
N GLU A 83 -55.86 -9.60 -18.84
CA GLU A 83 -56.06 -8.89 -20.13
C GLU A 83 -56.28 -7.36 -20.21
N ALA A 84 -55.29 -6.68 -20.83
CA ALA A 84 -55.40 -5.74 -21.96
C ALA A 84 -54.03 -5.05 -22.17
N VAL A 85 -53.11 -5.57 -22.99
CA VAL A 85 -52.93 -5.25 -24.43
C VAL A 85 -53.05 -3.75 -24.74
N ALA A 86 -51.91 -3.06 -24.96
CA ALA A 86 -51.61 -2.26 -26.16
C ALA A 86 -50.48 -1.23 -25.89
N ASP A 87 -49.26 -1.54 -26.35
CA ASP A 87 -48.40 -0.61 -27.11
C ASP A 87 -48.78 -0.78 -28.60
N PRO A 88 -48.49 0.13 -29.58
CA PRO A 88 -47.32 1.00 -29.64
C PRO A 88 -47.51 2.38 -30.38
N GLU A 89 -46.36 3.04 -30.65
CA GLU A 89 -46.04 3.89 -31.81
C GLU A 89 -46.22 5.44 -31.78
N ALA A 90 -45.06 6.10 -31.80
CA ALA A 90 -44.56 7.02 -32.83
C ALA A 90 -45.21 8.41 -33.06
N VAL A 91 -44.43 9.47 -32.77
CA VAL A 91 -44.30 10.71 -33.59
C VAL A 91 -42.89 11.28 -33.31
N VAL A 92 -41.87 11.07 -34.15
CA VAL A 92 -41.50 11.81 -35.37
C VAL A 92 -41.12 13.29 -35.14
N ALA A 93 -39.82 13.54 -35.39
CA ALA A 93 -39.16 14.71 -35.97
C ALA A 93 -39.42 16.12 -35.40
N ASP A 94 -38.32 16.82 -35.08
CA ASP A 94 -38.04 18.06 -35.80
C ASP A 94 -36.52 18.31 -35.90
N GLU A 95 -36.09 18.46 -37.15
CA GLU A 95 -34.74 18.74 -37.61
C GLU A 95 -34.66 20.22 -37.99
N ALA A 96 -33.92 21.02 -37.22
CA ALA A 96 -33.53 22.38 -37.59
C ALA A 96 -32.38 22.78 -36.63
N LYS A 97 -31.23 23.32 -37.02
CA LYS A 97 -30.87 24.12 -38.19
C LYS A 97 -29.34 24.26 -38.19
N VAL A 98 -28.70 23.93 -39.30
CA VAL A 98 -27.32 24.31 -39.61
C VAL A 98 -27.30 25.78 -40.05
N ALA A 99 -26.16 26.46 -39.82
CA ALA A 99 -25.46 27.43 -40.69
C ALA A 99 -24.95 28.68 -39.93
N PRO A 100 -24.01 29.48 -40.50
CA PRO A 100 -22.63 29.59 -40.02
C PRO A 100 -22.25 31.06 -39.74
N ALA A 101 -21.06 31.32 -39.21
CA ALA A 101 -20.50 32.67 -39.28
C ALA A 101 -18.96 32.64 -39.31
N ALA A 102 -18.43 32.82 -40.50
CA ALA A 102 -17.08 33.32 -40.73
C ALA A 102 -17.07 34.85 -40.50
N ALA A 103 -15.99 35.39 -39.94
CA ALA A 103 -15.64 36.80 -40.06
C ALA A 103 -14.12 36.99 -40.00
N GLU A 104 -13.56 37.40 -41.15
CA GLU A 104 -12.55 38.47 -41.35
C GLU A 104 -11.22 38.34 -40.57
N VAL A 105 -10.05 38.09 -41.18
CA VAL A 105 -9.34 38.81 -42.28
C VAL A 105 -9.28 40.33 -42.08
N ALA A 106 -8.25 40.78 -41.35
CA ALA A 106 -7.70 42.13 -41.44
C ALA A 106 -6.19 42.06 -41.61
N ALA A 107 -5.69 42.96 -42.45
CA ALA A 107 -4.44 42.88 -43.17
C ALA A 107 -3.22 43.46 -42.44
N ALA A 108 -2.06 43.08 -42.99
CA ALA A 108 -0.86 43.88 -43.15
C ALA A 108 -0.11 44.35 -41.89
N GLY A 109 0.95 43.60 -41.59
CA GLY A 109 2.06 44.01 -40.73
C GLY A 109 3.31 43.20 -41.09
N THR A 110 3.85 43.42 -42.28
CA THR A 110 5.07 42.78 -42.78
C THR A 110 6.28 43.34 -42.05
N THR A 111 6.70 42.69 -40.97
CA THR A 111 8.07 42.83 -40.44
C THR A 111 8.69 41.45 -40.35
N THR A 112 9.40 41.07 -41.41
CA THR A 112 10.30 39.91 -41.48
C THR A 112 11.36 40.03 -40.38
N PRO A 113 11.38 39.17 -39.35
CA PRO A 113 12.57 39.03 -38.52
C PRO A 113 13.59 38.21 -39.31
N ALA A 114 14.83 38.71 -39.35
CA ALA A 114 15.96 38.00 -39.94
C ALA A 114 16.06 36.57 -39.38
N PRO A 115 16.34 35.54 -40.21
CA PRO A 115 16.46 34.18 -39.73
C PRO A 115 17.70 34.04 -38.84
N GLU A 116 17.48 33.76 -37.56
CA GLU A 116 18.54 33.29 -36.66
C GLU A 116 19.21 32.04 -37.25
N PRO A 117 20.54 31.90 -37.13
CA PRO A 117 21.25 30.75 -37.67
C PRO A 117 20.78 29.48 -36.95
N LYS A 118 20.19 28.54 -37.72
CA LYS A 118 19.81 27.21 -37.21
C LYS A 118 21.03 26.54 -36.55
N PRO A 119 20.90 26.01 -35.32
CA PRO A 119 21.99 25.28 -34.69
C PRO A 119 22.37 24.07 -35.56
N ALA A 120 23.68 23.89 -35.79
CA ALA A 120 24.22 22.83 -36.60
C ALA A 120 23.64 21.46 -36.20
N ALA A 121 23.14 20.71 -37.18
CA ALA A 121 22.54 19.40 -36.95
C ALA A 121 23.59 18.47 -36.33
N LYS A 122 23.29 17.92 -35.14
CA LYS A 122 24.16 16.96 -34.45
C LYS A 122 24.52 15.80 -35.40
N PRO A 123 25.77 15.32 -35.41
CA PRO A 123 26.21 14.29 -36.36
C PRO A 123 25.34 13.04 -36.20
N ARG A 124 24.81 12.55 -37.34
CA ARG A 124 24.01 11.32 -37.36
C ARG A 124 24.91 10.16 -36.90
N PRO A 125 24.48 9.32 -35.95
CA PRO A 125 25.29 8.18 -35.53
C PRO A 125 25.52 7.27 -36.72
N THR A 126 26.77 6.91 -37.00
CA THR A 126 27.17 6.02 -38.11
C THR A 126 27.35 4.58 -37.62
N GLY A 127 27.08 3.63 -38.53
CA GLY A 127 27.37 2.20 -38.39
C GLY A 127 26.86 1.53 -37.11
N ALA A 128 27.79 1.09 -36.26
CA ALA A 128 27.52 0.33 -35.05
C ALA A 128 26.64 1.09 -34.03
N LYS A 129 26.78 2.41 -33.92
CA LYS A 129 25.99 3.22 -32.99
C LYS A 129 24.50 3.25 -33.36
N ARG A 130 24.14 3.06 -34.64
CA ARG A 130 22.73 2.94 -35.06
C ARG A 130 22.14 1.61 -34.64
N VAL A 131 22.91 0.53 -34.77
CA VAL A 131 22.49 -0.82 -34.40
C VAL A 131 22.26 -0.90 -32.90
N VAL A 132 23.20 -0.42 -32.09
CA VAL A 132 23.04 -0.37 -30.63
C VAL A 132 21.81 0.45 -30.24
N LYS A 133 21.62 1.63 -30.84
CA LYS A 133 20.46 2.48 -30.55
C LYS A 133 19.15 1.84 -31.00
N ALA A 134 19.15 1.07 -32.09
CA ALA A 134 17.98 0.33 -32.56
C ALA A 134 17.65 -0.85 -31.64
N VAL A 135 18.65 -1.59 -31.16
CA VAL A 135 18.48 -2.67 -30.17
C VAL A 135 17.95 -2.10 -28.86
N GLU A 136 18.53 -1.01 -28.37
CA GLU A 136 18.07 -0.32 -27.16
C GLU A 136 16.62 0.18 -27.31
N TRP A 137 16.28 0.72 -28.48
CA TRP A 137 14.92 1.17 -28.78
C TRP A 137 13.93 0.00 -28.80
N ARG A 138 14.28 -1.13 -29.43
CA ARG A 138 13.45 -2.35 -29.44
C ARG A 138 13.27 -2.92 -28.04
N ALA A 139 14.33 -2.99 -27.24
CA ALA A 139 14.26 -3.43 -25.85
C ALA A 139 13.38 -2.50 -25.01
N ARG A 140 13.48 -1.18 -25.20
CA ARG A 140 12.62 -0.19 -24.52
C ARG A 140 11.16 -0.33 -24.97
N ARG A 141 10.89 -0.62 -26.24
CA ARG A 141 9.54 -0.86 -26.76
C ARG A 141 8.95 -2.15 -26.19
N ALA A 142 9.71 -3.24 -26.17
CA ALA A 142 9.30 -4.50 -25.54
C ALA A 142 8.98 -4.34 -24.06
N ARG A 143 9.79 -3.58 -23.30
CA ARG A 143 9.51 -3.28 -21.87
C ARG A 143 8.27 -2.41 -21.66
N LYS A 144 7.90 -1.56 -22.62
CA LYS A 144 6.64 -0.79 -22.58
C LYS A 144 5.43 -1.67 -22.88
N VAL A 145 5.51 -2.51 -23.91
CA VAL A 145 4.42 -3.42 -24.31
C VAL A 145 4.16 -4.48 -23.24
N ALA A 146 5.22 -5.01 -22.61
CA ALA A 146 5.11 -5.99 -21.54
C ALA A 146 4.70 -5.39 -20.17
N GLY A 147 4.15 -4.17 -20.12
CA GLY A 147 3.68 -3.52 -18.89
C GLY A 147 4.76 -3.15 -17.84
N ARG A 148 6.03 -3.55 -18.06
CA ARG A 148 7.14 -3.27 -17.13
C ARG A 148 7.55 -1.78 -17.08
N MET A 149 7.09 -0.97 -18.02
CA MET A 149 7.26 0.49 -17.98
C MET A 149 5.90 1.18 -17.84
N LEU A 150 5.47 1.40 -16.60
CA LEU A 150 4.45 2.40 -16.29
C LEU A 150 4.85 3.77 -16.91
N PRO A 151 3.90 4.52 -17.51
CA PRO A 151 4.13 5.86 -18.02
C PRO A 151 4.81 6.76 -16.98
N LYS A 152 5.67 7.68 -17.41
CA LYS A 152 6.33 8.62 -16.49
C LYS A 152 5.32 9.37 -15.62
N ALA A 153 4.17 9.76 -16.18
CA ALA A 153 3.08 10.42 -15.46
C ALA A 153 2.56 9.62 -14.26
N ILE A 154 2.45 8.29 -14.38
CA ILE A 154 2.04 7.41 -13.27
C ILE A 154 3.20 7.22 -12.29
N LYS A 155 4.44 7.09 -12.78
CA LYS A 155 5.64 6.99 -11.92
C LYS A 155 5.94 8.27 -11.13
N THR A 156 5.54 9.42 -11.63
CA THR A 156 5.66 10.73 -10.96
C THR A 156 4.39 11.14 -10.24
N SER A 157 3.33 10.33 -10.31
CA SER A 157 2.12 10.59 -9.53
C SER A 157 2.46 10.58 -8.05
N ALA A 158 1.89 11.52 -7.30
CA ALA A 158 2.16 11.68 -5.87
C ALA A 158 2.03 10.37 -5.07
N PRO A 159 1.03 9.50 -5.33
CA PRO A 159 0.92 8.21 -4.64
C PRO A 159 2.09 7.26 -4.93
N VAL A 160 2.52 7.15 -6.20
CA VAL A 160 3.61 6.24 -6.58
C VAL A 160 4.98 6.78 -6.13
N LYS A 161 5.17 8.10 -6.14
CA LYS A 161 6.39 8.74 -5.61
C LYS A 161 6.45 8.62 -4.08
N PHE A 162 5.32 8.70 -3.39
CA PHE A 162 5.21 8.46 -1.95
C PHE A 162 5.53 7.01 -1.58
N LEU A 163 4.90 6.04 -2.26
CA LEU A 163 5.18 4.62 -2.03
C LEU A 163 6.63 4.25 -2.36
N ARG A 164 7.21 4.85 -3.40
CA ARG A 164 8.62 4.66 -3.75
C ARG A 164 9.55 5.36 -2.76
N GLY A 165 9.18 6.54 -2.27
CA GLY A 165 9.89 7.27 -1.22
C GLY A 165 9.92 6.51 0.09
N GLN A 166 8.81 5.88 0.49
CA GLN A 166 8.73 5.03 1.68
C GLN A 166 9.54 3.73 1.53
N ARG A 167 9.62 3.16 0.32
CA ARG A 167 10.40 1.94 0.07
C ARG A 167 11.91 2.21 -0.09
N ALA A 168 12.28 3.44 -0.45
CA ALA A 168 13.65 3.84 -0.74
C ALA A 168 14.26 4.78 0.30
N SER A 169 13.52 5.22 1.32
CA SER A 169 14.06 6.10 2.34
C SER A 169 15.08 5.35 3.18
N SER A 170 16.35 5.67 2.95
CA SER A 170 17.51 5.35 3.81
C SER A 170 17.24 5.65 5.30
N ASP A 171 16.29 6.52 5.60
CA ASP A 171 15.98 7.00 6.94
C ASP A 171 14.67 6.43 7.52
N LEU A 172 14.04 5.43 6.88
CA LEU A 172 12.79 4.85 7.40
C LEU A 172 12.92 4.41 8.85
N GLY A 173 14.03 3.74 9.20
CA GLY A 173 14.27 3.28 10.57
C GLY A 173 14.44 4.42 11.58
N LYS A 174 15.02 5.56 11.16
CA LYS A 174 15.14 6.75 12.02
C LYS A 174 13.78 7.40 12.22
N THR A 175 13.02 7.61 11.14
CA THR A 175 11.67 8.20 11.24
C THR A 175 10.71 7.31 12.02
N TYR A 176 10.79 5.98 11.83
CA TYR A 176 10.05 5.01 12.61
C TYR A 176 10.39 5.14 14.11
N TRP A 177 11.68 5.19 14.43
CA TRP A 177 12.14 5.37 15.81
C TRP A 177 11.70 6.70 16.44
N GLU A 178 11.81 7.81 15.72
CA GLU A 178 11.32 9.11 16.17
C GLU A 178 9.81 9.07 16.48
N ARG A 179 9.03 8.37 15.66
CA ARG A 179 7.60 8.18 15.91
C ARG A 179 7.32 7.30 17.13
N VAL A 180 8.06 6.20 17.31
CA VAL A 180 7.99 5.37 18.52
C VAL A 180 8.29 6.22 19.76
N LEU A 181 9.35 7.04 19.74
CA LEU A 181 9.71 7.91 20.85
C LEU A 181 8.68 9.00 21.15
N SER A 182 8.04 9.54 20.12
CA SER A 182 7.02 10.58 20.28
C SER A 182 5.74 10.08 20.96
N ARG A 183 5.53 8.76 20.98
CA ARG A 183 4.30 8.11 21.44
C ARG A 183 4.48 7.45 22.80
N ARG A 184 3.90 8.09 23.83
CA ARG A 184 3.97 7.62 25.22
C ARG A 184 3.22 6.32 25.45
N ASP A 185 2.10 6.14 24.75
CA ASP A 185 1.31 4.91 24.73
C ASP A 185 2.14 3.72 24.24
N VAL A 186 2.86 3.89 23.12
CA VAL A 186 3.73 2.84 22.56
C VAL A 186 4.86 2.49 23.52
N LEU A 187 5.49 3.48 24.15
CA LEU A 187 6.55 3.23 25.11
C LEU A 187 6.05 2.48 26.35
N ALA A 188 4.83 2.78 26.81
CA ALA A 188 4.20 2.08 27.94
C ALA A 188 3.88 0.61 27.58
N THR A 189 3.37 0.32 26.38
CA THR A 189 3.18 -1.06 25.90
C THR A 189 4.51 -1.81 25.84
N ILE A 190 5.58 -1.15 25.37
CA ILE A 190 6.93 -1.74 25.34
C ILE A 190 7.47 -2.01 26.74
N ASP A 191 7.16 -1.16 27.74
CA ASP A 191 7.59 -1.37 29.14
C ASP A 191 6.88 -2.57 29.79
N GLN A 192 5.67 -2.90 29.35
CA GLN A 192 4.90 -4.04 29.84
C GLN A 192 5.20 -5.35 29.11
N ALA A 193 6.09 -5.32 28.12
CA ALA A 193 6.44 -6.49 27.32
C ALA A 193 7.49 -7.34 28.04
N ASP A 194 7.37 -8.67 27.92
CA ASP A 194 8.41 -9.59 28.35
C ASP A 194 9.54 -9.64 27.31
N VAL A 195 9.20 -9.55 26.02
CA VAL A 195 10.16 -9.52 24.91
C VAL A 195 9.69 -8.56 23.81
N VAL A 196 10.64 -7.78 23.27
CA VAL A 196 10.40 -6.92 22.09
C VAL A 196 11.14 -7.48 20.89
N ILE A 197 10.43 -7.71 19.78
CA ILE A 197 10.97 -8.34 18.59
C ILE A 197 11.00 -7.35 17.42
N ALA A 198 12.19 -7.06 16.91
CA ALA A 198 12.34 -6.33 15.65
C ALA A 198 12.27 -7.29 14.46
N LEU A 199 11.24 -7.15 13.61
CA LEU A 199 10.94 -8.11 12.54
C LEU A 199 11.62 -7.82 11.20
N ASP A 200 11.96 -6.57 10.93
CA ASP A 200 12.50 -6.17 9.63
C ASP A 200 13.54 -5.06 9.76
N ALA A 201 14.30 -4.85 8.68
CA ALA A 201 15.41 -3.89 8.64
C ALA A 201 15.05 -2.46 9.08
N GLY A 202 13.81 -2.01 8.85
CA GLY A 202 13.37 -0.70 9.33
C GLY A 202 13.15 -0.66 10.84
N ALA A 203 12.72 -1.78 11.43
CA ALA A 203 12.50 -1.92 12.87
C ALA A 203 13.80 -2.19 13.65
N ILE A 204 14.84 -2.75 13.02
CA ILE A 204 16.13 -3.05 13.69
C ILE A 204 16.73 -1.80 14.34
N TRP A 205 16.67 -0.64 13.67
CA TRP A 205 17.18 0.62 14.23
C TRP A 205 16.46 1.03 15.52
N ALA A 206 15.12 0.90 15.55
CA ALA A 206 14.34 1.16 16.75
C ALA A 206 14.63 0.12 17.84
N GLY A 207 14.72 -1.17 17.49
CA GLY A 207 15.06 -2.23 18.44
C GLY A 207 16.43 -2.00 19.09
N TRP A 208 17.44 -1.64 18.30
CA TRP A 208 18.76 -1.28 18.81
C TRP A 208 18.69 -0.12 19.82
N ASN A 209 18.01 0.98 19.47
CA ASN A 209 17.88 2.12 20.36
C ASN A 209 17.06 1.81 21.63
N LEU A 210 16.07 0.93 21.55
CA LEU A 210 15.33 0.45 22.71
C LEU A 210 16.23 -0.35 23.65
N GLY A 211 17.00 -1.31 23.14
CA GLY A 211 17.91 -2.12 23.94
C GLY A 211 19.00 -1.29 24.64
N GLN A 212 19.44 -0.18 24.03
CA GLN A 212 20.38 0.75 24.66
C GLN A 212 19.74 1.59 25.78
N ARG A 213 18.43 1.84 25.72
CA ARG A 213 17.71 2.70 26.68
C ARG A 213 17.05 1.92 27.80
N LYS A 214 16.60 0.70 27.53
CA LYS A 214 15.84 -0.15 28.44
C LYS A 214 16.57 -1.47 28.61
N ALA A 215 17.42 -1.54 29.63
CA ALA A 215 18.16 -2.76 29.96
C ALA A 215 17.27 -3.85 30.58
N SER A 216 16.06 -3.50 31.04
CA SER A 216 15.13 -4.41 31.72
C SER A 216 14.34 -5.32 30.78
N THR A 217 14.07 -4.87 29.55
CA THR A 217 13.25 -5.61 28.59
C THR A 217 14.15 -6.10 27.46
N PRO A 218 14.29 -7.42 27.25
CA PRO A 218 15.11 -7.95 26.17
C PRO A 218 14.54 -7.55 24.81
N VAL A 219 15.40 -6.94 23.99
CA VAL A 219 15.08 -6.58 22.61
C VAL A 219 15.87 -7.47 21.67
N VAL A 220 15.16 -8.24 20.85
CA VAL A 220 15.73 -9.26 19.98
C VAL A 220 15.46 -8.98 18.51
N LEU A 221 16.34 -9.50 17.66
CA LEU A 221 16.24 -9.37 16.22
C LEU A 221 15.70 -10.69 15.64
N GLY A 222 14.44 -10.66 15.23
CA GLY A 222 13.75 -11.80 14.64
C GLY A 222 13.23 -12.85 15.63
N LEU A 223 12.35 -13.72 15.12
CA LEU A 223 11.63 -14.74 15.89
C LEU A 223 12.52 -15.84 16.50
N PRO A 224 13.56 -16.38 15.81
CA PRO A 224 14.39 -17.43 16.40
C PRO A 224 15.15 -16.98 17.65
N ALA A 225 15.55 -15.71 17.71
CA ALA A 225 16.18 -15.14 18.90
C ALA A 225 15.15 -14.96 20.03
N ALA A 226 13.95 -14.48 19.71
CA ALA A 226 12.86 -14.34 20.67
C ALA A 226 12.44 -15.65 21.31
N ARG A 227 12.39 -16.74 20.53
CA ARG A 227 12.13 -18.08 21.07
C ARG A 227 13.12 -18.47 22.16
N ARG A 228 14.41 -18.22 21.94
CA ARG A 228 15.46 -18.53 22.92
C ARG A 228 15.28 -17.75 24.22
N GLU A 229 14.98 -16.46 24.12
CA GLU A 229 14.72 -15.62 25.31
C GLU A 229 13.48 -16.11 26.08
N LEU A 230 12.39 -16.44 25.37
CA LEU A 230 11.19 -17.00 25.99
C LEU A 230 11.47 -18.35 26.66
N ASP A 231 12.28 -19.21 26.04
CA ASP A 231 12.68 -20.49 26.62
C ASP A 231 13.55 -20.30 27.89
N MET A 232 14.47 -19.32 27.88
CA MET A 232 15.28 -18.97 29.05
C MET A 232 14.44 -18.45 30.22
N MET A 233 13.39 -17.68 29.95
CA MET A 233 12.48 -17.20 30.99
C MET A 233 11.60 -18.31 31.58
N LYS A 234 11.33 -19.38 30.81
CA LYS A 234 10.58 -20.54 31.29
C LYS A 234 11.43 -21.46 32.17
N THR A 235 12.74 -21.49 31.99
CA THR A 235 13.63 -22.29 32.84
C THR A 235 13.86 -21.58 34.17
N PRO A 236 13.57 -22.23 35.33
CA PRO A 236 13.84 -21.62 36.62
C PRO A 236 15.35 -21.40 36.77
N THR A 237 15.74 -20.15 36.98
CA THR A 237 17.13 -19.79 37.27
C THR A 237 17.52 -20.48 38.58
N THR A 238 18.36 -21.51 38.48
CA THR A 238 18.82 -22.31 39.62
C THR A 238 20.00 -21.62 40.31
#